data_AF-E7FWA1-F1
#
_entry.id   AF-E7FWA1-F1
#
_cell.length_a   1.000
_cell.length_b   1.000
_cell.length_c   1.000
_cell.angle_alpha   90.00
_cell.angle_beta   90.00
_cell.angle_gamma   90.00
#
_symmetry.space_group_name_H-M   'P 1'
#
loop_
_entity.id
_entity.type
_entity.pdbx_description
1 polymer ?
#
loop_
_entity_poly.entity_id
_entity_poly.type
_entity_poly.pdbx_seq_one_letter_code
_entity_poly.pdbx_strand_id
1 'polypeptide(L)'
;MEGHMKVKKKHIIGFFGLLVFCFGCGVGYFQGISKKTVEQQPPQIMEKNADNTNISKNKKSDQPEDYKPETSDYFVEEYRSEETPIPFDKHEKNDASINQGETITDQEGKTGLKRTVYKELYKNNDLVDSSVQYTEVVYAPVDEITRVGIKEIIVNSEHIDKDESLLMFNRVNQIRKEHQLDPLTWSESLFEYAGIRAVDLEKSFEHRRPDGSSWDSLNPQLIFAENLAKRAFSVESAMSGFMESPSHRANILDDFKSGACALYQASDGNWYWVQLFGY
;
A
#
# COMPACT_ATOMS: atom_id res chain seq x y z
N MET A 1 27.17 78.47 13.63
CA MET A 1 28.24 77.62 13.06
C MET A 1 27.76 76.19 13.14
N GLU A 2 27.15 75.72 12.05
CA GLU A 2 26.60 74.37 11.92
C GLU A 2 27.74 73.35 11.72
N GLY A 3 27.78 72.32 12.56
CA GLY A 3 28.72 71.21 12.45
C GLY A 3 28.13 70.09 11.56
N HIS A 4 28.58 70.02 10.31
CA HIS A 4 28.30 68.92 9.40
C HIS A 4 28.97 67.62 9.85
N MET A 5 28.17 66.63 10.27
CA MET A 5 28.63 65.27 10.50
C MET A 5 28.55 64.48 9.18
N LYS A 6 29.70 64.21 8.56
CA LYS A 6 29.82 63.35 7.36
C LYS A 6 29.67 61.87 7.77
N VAL A 7 28.56 61.24 7.37
CA VAL A 7 28.39 59.78 7.43
C VAL A 7 29.09 59.14 6.24
N LYS A 8 30.08 58.26 6.49
CA LYS A 8 30.73 57.43 5.47
C LYS A 8 29.75 56.33 5.02
N LYS A 9 29.34 56.36 3.74
CA LYS A 9 28.67 55.23 3.07
C LYS A 9 29.66 54.06 2.96
N LYS A 10 29.44 52.98 3.72
CA LYS A 10 30.08 51.68 3.45
C LYS A 10 29.31 51.02 2.30
N HIS A 11 30.01 50.70 1.22
CA HIS A 11 29.53 49.81 0.17
C HIS A 11 29.31 48.42 0.77
N ILE A 12 28.05 47.99 0.83
CA ILE A 12 27.69 46.59 1.03
C ILE A 12 27.74 45.96 -0.37
N ILE A 13 28.79 45.18 -0.60
CA ILE A 13 28.91 44.31 -1.77
C ILE A 13 27.88 43.20 -1.57
N GLY A 14 26.81 43.22 -2.36
CA GLY A 14 25.78 42.19 -2.35
C GLY A 14 26.37 40.86 -2.82
N PHE A 15 26.49 39.91 -1.90
CA PHE A 15 26.62 38.50 -2.24
C PHE A 15 25.26 38.05 -2.78
N PHE A 16 25.11 37.95 -4.11
CA PHE A 16 24.04 37.18 -4.71
C PHE A 16 24.29 35.71 -4.36
N GLY A 17 23.61 35.22 -3.33
CA GLY A 17 23.59 33.81 -2.99
C GLY A 17 23.02 33.05 -4.19
N LEU A 18 23.86 32.26 -4.85
CA LEU A 18 23.45 31.34 -5.90
C LEU A 18 22.51 30.29 -5.28
N LEU A 19 21.19 30.52 -5.35
CA LEU A 19 20.20 29.49 -5.06
C LEU A 19 20.38 28.37 -6.08
N VAL A 20 20.55 27.15 -5.57
CA VAL A 20 20.73 25.96 -6.40
C VAL A 20 19.42 25.20 -6.35
N PHE A 21 18.65 25.29 -7.43
CA PHE A 21 17.46 24.48 -7.64
C PHE A 21 17.84 23.29 -8.50
N CYS A 22 17.47 22.09 -8.05
CA CYS A 22 17.57 20.90 -8.89
C CYS A 22 16.43 20.95 -9.91
N PHE A 23 16.73 21.42 -11.11
CA PHE A 23 15.87 21.22 -12.27
C PHE A 23 16.20 19.85 -12.87
N GLY A 24 15.32 18.87 -12.69
CA GLY A 24 15.59 17.50 -13.12
C GLY A 24 14.33 16.72 -13.48
N CYS A 25 14.00 16.74 -14.78
CA CYS A 25 13.39 15.71 -15.62
C CYS A 25 12.22 14.85 -15.11
N GLY A 26 11.06 15.08 -15.74
CA GLY A 26 10.58 14.13 -16.75
C GLY A 26 9.73 12.95 -16.23
N VAL A 27 8.42 13.13 -16.37
CA VAL A 27 7.38 12.09 -16.35
C VAL A 27 7.82 10.83 -17.11
N GLY A 28 7.90 9.71 -16.40
CA GLY A 28 8.28 8.40 -16.92
C GLY A 28 7.33 7.31 -16.46
N TYR A 29 6.39 6.97 -17.33
CA TYR A 29 5.53 5.78 -17.39
C TYR A 29 5.69 4.68 -16.32
N PHE A 30 4.59 4.44 -15.60
CA PHE A 30 4.28 3.14 -14.98
C PHE A 30 4.25 2.05 -16.07
N GLN A 31 5.24 1.16 -16.07
CA GLN A 31 5.12 -0.16 -16.71
C GLN A 31 5.00 -1.20 -15.60
N GLY A 32 3.80 -1.78 -15.50
CA GLY A 32 3.50 -2.86 -14.57
C GLY A 32 4.45 -4.04 -14.78
N ILE A 33 5.07 -4.49 -13.69
CA ILE A 33 5.83 -5.72 -13.65
C ILE A 33 4.83 -6.88 -13.77
N SER A 34 4.79 -7.50 -14.95
CA SER A 34 4.11 -8.76 -15.20
C SER A 34 4.73 -9.87 -14.34
N LYS A 35 4.12 -10.19 -13.20
CA LYS A 35 4.42 -11.42 -12.45
C LYS A 35 4.01 -12.62 -13.32
N LYS A 36 4.99 -13.42 -13.75
CA LYS A 36 4.76 -14.74 -14.34
C LYS A 36 4.13 -15.63 -13.27
N THR A 37 2.85 -15.93 -13.41
CA THR A 37 2.19 -17.00 -12.67
C THR A 37 2.76 -18.33 -13.18
N VAL A 38 3.49 -19.05 -12.32
CA VAL A 38 3.80 -20.46 -12.57
C VAL A 38 2.53 -21.23 -12.29
N GLU A 39 1.80 -21.57 -13.35
CA GLU A 39 0.62 -22.43 -13.30
C GLU A 39 1.07 -23.83 -12.90
N GLN A 40 0.86 -24.19 -11.63
CA GLN A 40 1.02 -25.57 -11.19
C GLN A 40 -0.24 -26.34 -11.56
N GLN A 41 -0.08 -27.26 -12.50
CA GLN A 41 -1.13 -28.17 -12.96
C GLN A 41 -1.59 -29.06 -11.80
N PRO A 42 -2.91 -29.20 -11.53
CA PRO A 42 -3.39 -30.01 -10.42
C PRO A 42 -3.06 -31.49 -10.61
N PRO A 43 -2.79 -32.23 -9.52
CA PRO A 43 -2.41 -33.64 -9.60
C PRO A 43 -3.53 -34.51 -10.17
N GLN A 44 -3.16 -35.41 -11.09
CA GLN A 44 -4.07 -36.36 -11.70
C GLN A 44 -4.54 -37.41 -10.68
N ILE A 45 -5.85 -37.57 -10.56
CA ILE A 45 -6.47 -38.63 -9.76
C ILE A 45 -6.38 -39.92 -10.57
N MET A 46 -5.66 -40.91 -10.04
CA MET A 46 -5.64 -42.27 -10.60
C MET A 46 -6.98 -42.95 -10.32
N GLU A 47 -7.72 -43.29 -11.37
CA GLU A 47 -8.85 -44.22 -11.28
C GLU A 47 -8.35 -45.59 -10.84
N LYS A 48 -8.84 -46.08 -9.70
CA LYS A 48 -8.71 -47.50 -9.35
C LYS A 48 -9.81 -48.28 -10.06
N ASN A 49 -9.41 -49.03 -11.07
CA ASN A 49 -10.18 -50.07 -11.73
C ASN A 49 -10.75 -51.06 -10.69
N ALA A 50 -12.08 -51.21 -10.67
CA ALA A 50 -12.74 -52.32 -10.00
C ALA A 50 -12.63 -53.54 -10.92
N ASP A 51 -11.68 -54.42 -10.62
CA ASP A 51 -11.54 -55.70 -11.30
C ASP A 51 -12.35 -56.80 -10.61
N ASN A 52 -12.89 -57.67 -11.44
CA ASN A 52 -13.86 -58.72 -11.16
C ASN A 52 -13.41 -59.73 -10.09
N THR A 53 -14.36 -60.33 -9.36
CA THR A 53 -14.39 -61.80 -9.22
C THR A 53 -15.71 -62.38 -8.69
N ASN A 54 -16.22 -63.33 -9.48
CA ASN A 54 -16.88 -64.60 -9.16
C ASN A 54 -18.35 -64.67 -8.69
N ILE A 55 -19.17 -64.81 -9.72
CA ILE A 55 -20.42 -65.58 -9.82
C ILE A 55 -20.23 -67.03 -9.35
N SER A 56 -21.17 -67.55 -8.54
CA SER A 56 -21.45 -68.98 -8.44
C SER A 56 -22.88 -69.27 -8.93
N LYS A 57 -23.01 -70.34 -9.75
CA LYS A 57 -24.23 -70.79 -10.42
C LYS A 57 -24.93 -71.90 -9.61
N ASN A 58 -26.27 -71.87 -9.55
CA ASN A 58 -27.22 -73.00 -9.68
C ASN A 58 -28.63 -72.54 -9.26
N LYS A 59 -29.80 -72.97 -9.79
CA LYS A 59 -30.23 -73.90 -10.87
C LYS A 59 -31.75 -73.59 -11.11
N LYS A 60 -32.26 -73.87 -12.31
CA LYS A 60 -33.63 -73.60 -12.84
C LYS A 60 -34.79 -74.30 -12.12
N SER A 61 -36.00 -73.71 -12.20
CA SER A 61 -37.31 -74.38 -12.28
C SER A 61 -38.36 -73.48 -12.96
N ASP A 62 -39.28 -74.09 -13.73
CA ASP A 62 -40.10 -73.54 -14.82
C ASP A 62 -41.37 -72.71 -14.44
N GLN A 63 -41.88 -71.94 -15.42
CA GLN A 63 -42.96 -70.91 -15.51
C GLN A 63 -44.43 -71.43 -15.37
N PRO A 64 -45.56 -70.65 -15.46
CA PRO A 64 -45.75 -69.29 -16.04
C PRO A 64 -46.87 -68.35 -15.46
N GLU A 65 -47.00 -67.19 -16.13
CA GLU A 65 -48.17 -66.29 -16.29
C GLU A 65 -48.30 -64.99 -15.48
N ASP A 66 -48.28 -63.88 -16.26
CA ASP A 66 -48.92 -62.57 -16.08
C ASP A 66 -48.64 -61.76 -14.80
N TYR A 67 -47.48 -61.08 -14.77
CA TYR A 67 -47.23 -60.00 -13.82
C TYR A 67 -46.89 -58.72 -14.59
N LYS A 68 -47.89 -57.84 -14.71
CA LYS A 68 -47.65 -56.40 -14.95
C LYS A 68 -46.80 -55.94 -13.76
N PRO A 69 -45.53 -55.52 -13.91
CA PRO A 69 -44.79 -55.07 -12.75
C PRO A 69 -45.51 -53.83 -12.24
N GLU A 70 -46.19 -53.97 -11.10
CA GLU A 70 -46.34 -52.84 -10.21
C GLU A 70 -44.92 -52.33 -10.05
N THR A 71 -44.64 -51.14 -10.58
CA THR A 71 -43.37 -50.47 -10.36
C THR A 71 -43.33 -50.19 -8.87
N SER A 72 -42.85 -51.18 -8.10
CA SER A 72 -42.75 -51.08 -6.66
C SER A 72 -41.86 -49.89 -6.39
N ASP A 73 -42.36 -48.95 -5.60
CA ASP A 73 -41.58 -47.81 -5.17
C ASP A 73 -40.21 -48.30 -4.68
N TYR A 74 -39.14 -47.79 -5.27
CA TYR A 74 -37.78 -48.12 -4.85
C TYR A 74 -37.10 -46.90 -4.25
N PHE A 75 -36.24 -47.17 -3.28
CA PHE A 75 -35.43 -46.17 -2.62
C PHE A 75 -33.96 -46.34 -2.99
N VAL A 76 -33.28 -45.24 -3.29
CA VAL A 76 -31.84 -45.20 -3.55
C VAL A 76 -31.22 -44.21 -2.58
N GLU A 77 -30.13 -44.62 -1.93
CA GLU A 77 -29.29 -43.73 -1.13
C GLU A 77 -28.08 -43.31 -1.95
N GLU A 78 -27.85 -42.01 -2.07
CA GLU A 78 -26.67 -41.43 -2.72
C GLU A 78 -25.96 -40.45 -1.80
N TYR A 79 -24.69 -40.17 -2.12
CA TYR A 79 -23.84 -39.25 -1.37
C TYR A 79 -23.40 -38.12 -2.29
N ARG A 80 -23.71 -36.89 -1.90
CA ARG A 80 -23.26 -35.67 -2.58
C ARG A 80 -22.32 -34.91 -1.67
N SER A 81 -21.26 -34.32 -2.22
CA SER A 81 -20.39 -33.41 -1.49
C SER A 81 -20.46 -31.99 -2.03
N GLU A 82 -20.34 -31.02 -1.14
CA GLU A 82 -20.21 -29.61 -1.46
C GLU A 82 -18.99 -29.03 -0.76
N GLU A 83 -18.18 -28.26 -1.48
CA GLU A 83 -16.98 -27.62 -0.95
C GLU A 83 -17.22 -26.12 -0.81
N THR A 84 -16.89 -25.58 0.35
CA THR A 84 -17.06 -24.15 0.64
C THR A 84 -15.77 -23.58 1.26
N PRO A 85 -15.36 -22.37 0.84
CA PRO A 85 -14.17 -21.73 1.37
C PRO A 85 -14.36 -21.35 2.84
N ILE A 86 -13.29 -21.46 3.62
CA ILE A 86 -13.21 -20.95 4.99
C ILE A 86 -12.35 -19.67 4.94
N PRO A 87 -12.90 -18.48 5.25
CA PRO A 87 -12.10 -17.26 5.26
C PRO A 87 -10.98 -17.35 6.31
N PHE A 88 -9.93 -16.56 6.11
CA PHE A 88 -8.85 -16.39 7.07
C PHE A 88 -8.97 -15.03 7.77
N ASP A 89 -8.40 -14.92 8.96
CA ASP A 89 -8.36 -13.66 9.70
C ASP A 89 -7.08 -12.88 9.40
N LYS A 90 -7.15 -11.56 9.54
CA LYS A 90 -5.99 -10.66 9.43
C LYS A 90 -5.58 -10.18 10.80
N HIS A 91 -4.30 -10.32 11.13
CA HIS A 91 -3.73 -9.85 12.39
C HIS A 91 -2.58 -8.90 12.13
N GLU A 92 -2.62 -7.75 12.81
CA GLU A 92 -1.55 -6.75 12.77
C GLU A 92 -0.80 -6.74 14.11
N LYS A 93 0.53 -6.66 14.03
CA LYS A 93 1.41 -6.57 15.21
C LYS A 93 2.32 -5.37 15.11
N ASN A 94 2.32 -4.53 16.12
CA ASN A 94 3.25 -3.42 16.18
C ASN A 94 4.69 -3.91 16.39
N ASP A 95 5.65 -3.36 15.64
CA ASP A 95 7.07 -3.69 15.71
C ASP A 95 7.95 -2.42 15.78
N ALA A 96 8.65 -2.26 16.91
CA ALA A 96 9.51 -1.09 17.17
C ALA A 96 10.88 -1.15 16.46
N SER A 97 11.17 -2.19 15.67
CA SER A 97 12.36 -2.27 14.82
C SER A 97 12.12 -1.76 13.40
N ILE A 98 10.86 -1.72 12.96
CA ILE A 98 10.40 -1.25 11.66
C ILE A 98 10.00 0.22 11.78
N ASN A 99 10.39 1.06 10.83
CA ASN A 99 10.08 2.49 10.83
C ASN A 99 8.58 2.75 10.89
N GLN A 100 8.18 3.84 11.57
CA GLN A 100 6.78 4.23 11.69
C GLN A 100 6.07 4.27 10.31
N GLY A 101 4.99 3.51 10.19
CA GLY A 101 4.17 3.44 8.98
C GLY A 101 4.64 2.45 7.91
N GLU A 102 5.84 1.85 8.03
CA GLU A 102 6.24 0.72 7.18
C GLU A 102 5.52 -0.57 7.62
N THR A 103 5.12 -1.40 6.67
CA THR A 103 4.49 -2.70 6.96
C THR A 103 5.26 -3.86 6.34
N ILE A 104 5.46 -4.93 7.10
CA ILE A 104 6.05 -6.18 6.60
C ILE A 104 5.02 -7.31 6.74
N THR A 105 4.73 -8.01 5.65
CA THR A 105 3.90 -9.23 5.70
C THR A 105 4.79 -10.40 6.09
N ASP A 106 4.59 -10.94 7.29
CA ASP A 106 5.32 -12.11 7.77
C ASP A 106 4.69 -13.40 7.23
N GLN A 107 3.37 -13.41 7.09
CA GLN A 107 2.60 -14.56 6.62
C GLN A 107 1.45 -14.09 5.75
N GLU A 108 1.43 -14.56 4.51
CA GLU A 108 0.31 -14.35 3.59
C GLU A 108 -0.91 -15.19 4.03
N GLY A 109 -2.08 -14.55 4.01
CA GLY A 109 -3.34 -15.24 4.30
C GLY A 109 -3.71 -16.22 3.20
N LYS A 110 -4.23 -17.39 3.59
CA LYS A 110 -4.76 -18.41 2.66
C LYS A 110 -6.11 -18.90 3.15
N THR A 111 -7.09 -18.86 2.27
CA THR A 111 -8.43 -19.41 2.53
C THR A 111 -8.35 -20.91 2.77
N GLY A 112 -9.08 -21.41 3.76
CA GLY A 112 -9.26 -22.84 4.01
C GLY A 112 -10.37 -23.43 3.15
N LEU A 113 -10.64 -24.72 3.30
CA LEU A 113 -11.72 -25.40 2.61
C LEU A 113 -12.38 -26.41 3.55
N LYS A 114 -13.71 -26.36 3.61
CA LYS A 114 -14.51 -27.43 4.23
C LYS A 114 -15.33 -28.15 3.19
N ARG A 115 -15.57 -29.43 3.43
CA ARG A 115 -16.44 -30.28 2.64
C ARG A 115 -17.61 -30.72 3.51
N THR A 116 -18.82 -30.49 3.02
CA THR A 116 -20.04 -31.01 3.63
C THR A 116 -20.55 -32.16 2.76
N VAL A 117 -20.77 -33.32 3.38
CA VAL A 117 -21.30 -34.51 2.71
C VAL A 117 -22.74 -34.70 3.13
N TYR A 118 -23.61 -34.79 2.14
CA TYR A 118 -25.05 -34.99 2.28
C TYR A 118 -25.37 -36.43 1.94
N LYS A 119 -26.21 -37.05 2.78
CA LYS A 119 -26.90 -38.29 2.45
C LYS A 119 -28.24 -37.92 1.83
N GLU A 120 -28.46 -38.34 0.60
CA GLU A 120 -29.68 -38.06 -0.16
C GLU A 120 -30.46 -39.37 -0.38
N LEU A 121 -31.76 -39.33 -0.10
CA LEU A 121 -32.68 -40.43 -0.33
C LEU A 121 -33.58 -40.08 -1.51
N TYR A 122 -33.60 -40.96 -2.51
CA TYR A 122 -34.43 -40.84 -3.69
C TYR A 122 -35.52 -41.90 -3.68
N LYS A 123 -36.75 -41.52 -4.00
CA LYS A 123 -37.86 -42.44 -4.23
C LYS A 123 -38.26 -42.35 -5.70
N ASN A 124 -38.14 -43.44 -6.45
CA ASN A 124 -38.43 -43.45 -7.90
C ASN A 124 -37.72 -42.30 -8.66
N ASN A 125 -36.46 -42.02 -8.31
CA ASN A 125 -35.63 -40.93 -8.83
C ASN A 125 -36.00 -39.51 -8.38
N ASP A 126 -37.05 -39.31 -7.58
CA ASP A 126 -37.34 -38.02 -6.97
C ASP A 126 -36.61 -37.90 -5.62
N LEU A 127 -35.90 -36.78 -5.40
CA LEU A 127 -35.25 -36.50 -4.12
C LEU A 127 -36.32 -36.29 -3.04
N VAL A 128 -36.33 -37.14 -2.02
CA VAL A 128 -37.31 -37.10 -0.92
C VAL A 128 -36.71 -36.70 0.42
N ASP A 129 -35.39 -36.85 0.60
CA ASP A 129 -34.68 -36.37 1.79
C ASP A 129 -33.22 -36.00 1.45
N SER A 130 -32.70 -34.97 2.11
CA SER A 130 -31.29 -34.58 2.04
C SER A 130 -30.85 -34.13 3.42
N SER A 131 -29.95 -34.87 4.04
CA SER A 131 -29.45 -34.57 5.38
C SER A 131 -27.93 -34.47 5.40
N VAL A 132 -27.41 -33.51 6.17
CA VAL A 132 -25.97 -33.40 6.40
C VAL A 132 -25.51 -34.60 7.21
N GLN A 133 -24.59 -35.37 6.66
CA GLN A 133 -24.04 -36.52 7.36
C GLN A 133 -22.82 -36.13 8.19
N TYR A 134 -21.88 -35.42 7.58
CA TYR A 134 -20.76 -34.81 8.29
C TYR A 134 -20.22 -33.59 7.53
N THR A 135 -19.47 -32.77 8.24
CA THR A 135 -18.64 -31.71 7.65
C THR A 135 -17.21 -31.92 8.13
N GLU A 136 -16.28 -31.91 7.19
CA GLU A 136 -14.85 -32.00 7.47
C GLU A 136 -14.13 -30.75 6.97
N VAL A 137 -13.07 -30.35 7.68
CA VAL A 137 -12.14 -29.34 7.19
C VAL A 137 -11.10 -30.07 6.34
N VAL A 138 -11.10 -29.82 5.04
CA VAL A 138 -10.14 -30.41 4.09
C VAL A 138 -8.75 -29.81 4.33
N TYR A 139 -8.69 -28.49 4.46
CA TYR A 139 -7.52 -27.78 4.99
C TYR A 139 -7.97 -26.50 5.70
N ALA A 140 -7.30 -26.20 6.81
CA ALA A 140 -7.62 -25.01 7.60
C ALA A 140 -7.18 -23.73 6.87
N PRO A 141 -7.84 -22.59 7.11
CA PRO A 141 -7.31 -21.31 6.67
C PRO A 141 -5.98 -21.02 7.37
N VAL A 142 -5.16 -20.21 6.71
CA VAL A 142 -3.91 -19.66 7.24
C VAL A 142 -4.13 -18.17 7.38
N ASP A 143 -4.03 -17.65 8.60
CA ASP A 143 -4.21 -16.22 8.85
C ASP A 143 -3.12 -15.37 8.20
N GLU A 144 -3.47 -14.14 7.84
CA GLU A 144 -2.52 -13.13 7.40
C GLU A 144 -1.92 -12.45 8.63
N ILE A 145 -0.59 -12.34 8.65
CA ILE A 145 0.12 -11.67 9.74
C ILE A 145 0.98 -10.57 9.16
N THR A 146 0.69 -9.34 9.53
CA THR A 146 1.48 -8.16 9.19
C THR A 146 2.10 -7.56 10.43
N ARG A 147 3.33 -7.07 10.30
CA ARG A 147 3.97 -6.21 11.29
C ARG A 147 3.90 -4.77 10.82
N VAL A 148 3.39 -3.90 11.67
CA VAL A 148 3.30 -2.45 11.45
C VAL A 148 4.41 -1.78 12.25
N GLY A 149 5.26 -1.02 11.59
CA GLY A 149 6.35 -0.33 12.24
C GLY A 149 5.86 0.76 13.17
N ILE A 150 6.39 0.73 14.40
CA ILE A 150 6.21 1.77 15.42
C ILE A 150 7.54 2.35 15.88
N LYS A 151 8.64 2.05 15.17
CA LYS A 151 9.91 2.69 15.46
C LYS A 151 9.72 4.16 15.14
N GLU A 152 9.56 4.96 16.19
CA GLU A 152 9.77 6.38 16.12
C GLU A 152 11.15 6.58 15.50
N ILE A 153 11.16 7.16 14.31
CA ILE A 153 12.41 7.63 13.75
C ILE A 153 12.79 8.78 14.67
N ILE A 154 13.78 8.53 15.52
CA ILE A 154 14.50 9.58 16.23
C ILE A 154 15.28 10.32 15.14
N VAL A 155 14.57 11.14 14.37
CA VAL A 155 15.17 12.29 13.72
C VAL A 155 15.77 13.06 14.88
N ASN A 156 17.02 13.48 14.78
CA ASN A 156 17.54 14.50 15.68
C ASN A 156 16.71 15.75 15.40
N SER A 157 15.53 15.85 16.02
CA SER A 157 14.51 16.86 15.78
C SER A 157 14.97 18.23 16.26
N GLU A 158 16.12 18.30 16.93
CA GLU A 158 16.78 19.52 17.38
C GLU A 158 16.97 20.57 16.28
N HIS A 159 16.86 20.20 15.00
CA HIS A 159 17.06 21.11 13.87
C HIS A 159 15.94 21.10 12.82
N ILE A 160 14.81 20.40 13.07
CA ILE A 160 13.61 20.57 12.24
C ILE A 160 12.77 21.70 12.84
N ASP A 161 12.66 22.81 12.12
CA ASP A 161 11.92 23.99 12.57
C ASP A 161 10.44 23.86 12.19
N LYS A 162 9.62 23.36 13.12
CA LYS A 162 8.18 23.13 12.87
C LYS A 162 7.40 24.42 12.66
N ASP A 163 7.77 25.51 13.33
CA ASP A 163 7.05 26.78 13.22
C ASP A 163 7.29 27.42 11.83
N GLU A 164 8.54 27.44 11.37
CA GLU A 164 8.87 27.94 10.04
C GLU A 164 8.33 27.00 8.93
N SER A 165 8.26 25.70 9.21
CA SER A 165 7.61 24.71 8.34
C SER A 165 6.11 24.95 8.16
N LEU A 166 5.40 25.29 9.24
CA LEU A 166 3.99 25.68 9.18
C LEU A 166 3.81 27.01 8.44
N LEU A 167 4.73 27.96 8.62
CA LEU A 167 4.72 29.22 7.87
C LEU A 167 4.85 28.99 6.36
N MET A 168 5.76 28.11 5.94
CA MET A 168 5.91 27.66 4.55
C MET A 168 4.61 27.05 4.01
N PHE A 169 3.99 26.13 4.75
CA PHE A 169 2.75 25.49 4.34
C PHE A 169 1.58 26.46 4.24
N ASN A 170 1.47 27.41 5.18
CA ASN A 170 0.49 28.48 5.11
C ASN A 170 0.68 29.34 3.84
N ARG A 171 1.93 29.60 3.45
CA ARG A 171 2.25 30.34 2.21
C ARG A 171 1.87 29.55 0.96
N VAL A 172 2.10 28.23 0.93
CA VAL A 172 1.60 27.33 -0.13
C VAL A 172 0.10 27.48 -0.28
N ASN A 173 -0.66 27.37 0.82
CA ASN A 173 -2.12 27.50 0.80
C ASN A 173 -2.60 28.90 0.40
N GLN A 174 -1.87 29.96 0.78
CA GLN A 174 -2.15 31.31 0.31
C GLN A 174 -2.03 31.41 -1.22
N ILE A 175 -0.97 30.85 -1.81
CA ILE A 175 -0.77 30.84 -3.26
C ILE A 175 -1.84 30.00 -3.96
N ARG A 176 -2.21 28.83 -3.42
CA ARG A 176 -3.30 28.03 -3.95
C ARG A 176 -4.61 28.81 -3.99
N LYS A 177 -4.92 29.54 -2.91
CA LYS A 177 -6.09 30.43 -2.84
C LYS A 177 -6.02 31.58 -3.85
N GLU A 178 -4.85 32.21 -4.04
CA GLU A 178 -4.63 33.23 -5.08
C GLU A 178 -4.90 32.67 -6.49
N HIS A 179 -4.67 31.38 -6.68
CA HIS A 179 -4.97 30.61 -7.89
C HIS A 179 -6.36 29.96 -7.93
N GLN A 180 -7.25 30.30 -6.99
CA GLN A 180 -8.63 29.76 -6.90
C GLN A 180 -8.69 28.23 -6.72
N LEU A 181 -7.67 27.66 -6.09
CA LEU A 181 -7.63 26.25 -5.70
C LEU A 181 -7.99 26.09 -4.22
N ASP A 182 -8.52 24.93 -3.88
CA ASP A 182 -8.77 24.56 -2.49
C ASP A 182 -7.45 24.43 -1.71
N PRO A 183 -7.44 24.87 -0.43
CA PRO A 183 -6.28 24.68 0.42
C PRO A 183 -6.04 23.20 0.72
N LEU A 184 -4.77 22.82 0.83
CA LEU A 184 -4.36 21.51 1.29
C LEU A 184 -4.58 21.37 2.79
N THR A 185 -4.87 20.15 3.23
CA THR A 185 -4.88 19.79 4.65
C THR A 185 -3.48 19.45 5.12
N TRP A 186 -3.06 20.00 6.27
CA TRP A 186 -1.78 19.62 6.89
C TRP A 186 -1.79 18.15 7.28
N SER A 187 -0.75 17.42 6.90
CA SER A 187 -0.57 16.02 7.27
C SER A 187 0.66 15.87 8.16
N GLU A 188 0.45 15.46 9.42
CA GLU A 188 1.55 15.22 10.36
C GLU A 188 2.45 14.07 9.89
N SER A 189 1.90 13.03 9.27
CA SER A 189 2.69 11.95 8.68
C SER A 189 3.57 12.40 7.52
N LEU A 190 3.06 13.28 6.63
CA LEU A 190 3.90 13.89 5.59
C LEU A 190 4.99 14.80 6.18
N PHE A 191 4.72 15.46 7.31
CA PHE A 191 5.71 16.28 7.99
C PHE A 191 6.87 15.43 8.55
N GLU A 192 6.57 14.29 9.16
CA GLU A 192 7.59 13.33 9.63
C GLU A 192 8.51 12.89 8.48
N TYR A 193 7.93 12.49 7.35
CA TYR A 193 8.71 12.09 6.17
C TYR A 193 9.47 13.25 5.53
N ALA A 194 8.89 14.44 5.47
CA ALA A 194 9.56 15.64 4.97
C ALA A 194 10.77 16.01 5.85
N GLY A 195 10.67 15.81 7.17
CA GLY A 195 11.77 16.02 8.11
C GLY A 195 12.94 15.06 7.88
N ILE A 196 12.66 13.75 7.74
CA ILE A 196 13.68 12.75 7.38
C ILE A 196 14.35 13.14 6.07
N ARG A 197 13.53 13.53 5.10
CA ARG A 197 13.99 13.93 3.79
C ARG A 197 14.87 15.16 3.83
N ALA A 198 14.54 16.16 4.64
CA ALA A 198 15.32 17.39 4.78
C ALA A 198 16.72 17.10 5.35
N VAL A 199 16.85 16.14 6.26
CA VAL A 199 18.15 15.68 6.79
C VAL A 199 18.96 14.93 5.73
N ASP A 200 18.31 14.08 4.93
CA ASP A 200 18.97 13.36 3.83
C ASP A 200 19.66 14.32 2.83
N LEU A 201 19.10 15.51 2.64
CA LEU A 201 19.60 16.52 1.71
C LEU A 201 20.93 17.17 2.11
N GLU A 202 21.28 17.16 3.41
CA GLU A 202 22.61 17.59 3.88
C GLU A 202 23.70 16.67 3.31
N LYS A 203 23.40 15.38 3.14
CA LYS A 203 24.32 14.40 2.56
C LYS A 203 24.35 14.46 1.04
N SER A 204 23.18 14.54 0.40
CA SER A 204 23.05 14.64 -1.06
C SER A 204 21.80 15.43 -1.45
N PHE A 205 22.00 16.58 -2.10
CA PHE A 205 20.90 17.42 -2.58
C PHE A 205 20.46 17.01 -3.99
N GLU A 206 19.61 16.00 -4.08
CA GLU A 206 19.04 15.43 -5.30
C GLU A 206 17.70 14.74 -4.99
N HIS A 207 16.85 14.45 -5.97
CA HIS A 207 15.60 13.67 -5.81
C HIS A 207 15.83 12.16 -5.65
N ARG A 208 16.82 11.78 -4.85
CA ARG A 208 17.12 10.41 -4.40
C ARG A 208 17.56 10.47 -2.95
N ARG A 209 17.39 9.34 -2.27
CA ARG A 209 17.92 9.18 -0.92
C ARG A 209 19.41 8.85 -0.96
N PRO A 210 20.17 9.08 0.12
CA PRO A 210 21.61 8.83 0.17
C PRO A 210 22.02 7.36 -0.06
N ASP A 211 21.10 6.43 0.16
CA ASP A 211 21.29 5.00 -0.14
C ASP A 211 20.99 4.64 -1.62
N GLY A 212 20.60 5.62 -2.43
CA GLY A 212 20.27 5.48 -3.85
C GLY A 212 18.79 5.17 -4.13
N SER A 213 17.98 4.89 -3.11
CA SER A 213 16.54 4.66 -3.26
C SER A 213 15.81 5.93 -3.73
N SER A 214 14.60 5.75 -4.27
CA SER A 214 13.77 6.87 -4.70
C SER A 214 13.29 7.68 -3.49
N TRP A 215 13.07 8.98 -3.69
CA TRP A 215 12.68 9.92 -2.63
C TRP A 215 11.36 9.54 -1.94
N ASP A 216 10.42 8.95 -2.68
CA ASP A 216 9.11 8.46 -2.22
C ASP A 216 9.18 7.11 -1.49
N SER A 217 10.34 6.43 -1.49
CA SER A 217 10.49 5.12 -0.84
C SER A 217 10.25 5.15 0.68
N LEU A 218 10.23 6.34 1.29
CA LEU A 218 9.83 6.53 2.69
C LEU A 218 8.38 6.10 2.94
N ASN A 219 7.48 6.42 2.00
CA ASN A 219 6.11 5.92 2.00
C ASN A 219 5.46 6.16 0.62
N PRO A 220 5.54 5.19 -0.31
CA PRO A 220 5.06 5.36 -1.69
C PRO A 220 3.53 5.39 -1.81
N GLN A 221 2.80 5.10 -0.72
CA GLN A 221 1.33 5.20 -0.67
C GLN A 221 0.83 6.56 -0.17
N LEU A 222 1.72 7.38 0.39
CA LEU A 222 1.38 8.68 0.96
C LEU A 222 2.07 9.84 0.23
N ILE A 223 3.26 9.61 -0.31
CA ILE A 223 4.12 10.63 -0.89
C ILE A 223 4.00 10.57 -2.43
N PHE A 224 3.41 11.60 -3.04
CA PHE A 224 3.14 11.63 -4.48
C PHE A 224 3.88 12.73 -5.24
N ALA A 225 4.34 13.79 -4.56
CA ALA A 225 5.23 14.79 -5.15
C ALA A 225 6.20 15.39 -4.12
N GLU A 226 7.35 15.86 -4.61
CA GLU A 226 8.40 16.49 -3.81
C GLU A 226 8.88 17.80 -4.47
N ASN A 227 9.01 18.86 -3.66
CA ASN A 227 9.77 20.05 -4.00
C ASN A 227 10.93 20.23 -3.03
N LEU A 228 12.11 20.57 -3.56
CA LEU A 228 13.34 20.77 -2.78
C LEU A 228 13.95 22.15 -3.00
N ALA A 229 14.35 22.82 -1.92
CA ALA A 229 15.18 24.01 -2.01
C ALA A 229 16.31 23.95 -0.98
N LYS A 230 17.48 24.46 -1.35
CA LYS A 230 18.58 24.71 -0.41
C LYS A 230 19.07 26.15 -0.48
N ARG A 231 19.63 26.63 0.61
CA ARG A 231 20.22 27.99 0.74
C ARG A 231 19.18 29.12 0.59
N ALA A 232 17.91 28.80 0.82
CA ALA A 232 16.83 29.77 0.92
C ALA A 232 16.58 30.06 2.41
N PHE A 233 17.00 31.22 2.90
CA PHE A 233 17.02 31.53 4.34
C PHE A 233 15.75 32.25 4.83
N SER A 234 14.63 32.02 4.15
CA SER A 234 13.29 32.46 4.55
C SER A 234 12.23 31.73 3.73
N VAL A 235 11.00 31.66 4.26
CA VAL A 235 9.84 31.15 3.51
C VAL A 235 9.66 31.87 2.18
N GLU A 236 9.72 33.20 2.15
CA GLU A 236 9.50 33.97 0.92
C GLU A 236 10.59 33.71 -0.13
N SER A 237 11.85 33.55 0.28
CA SER A 237 12.94 33.21 -0.63
C SER A 237 12.76 31.82 -1.24
N ALA A 238 12.37 30.83 -0.43
CA ALA A 238 12.14 29.47 -0.89
C ALA A 238 10.89 29.41 -1.80
N MET A 239 9.79 30.05 -1.41
CA MET A 239 8.55 30.08 -2.20
C MET A 239 8.71 30.81 -3.53
N SER A 240 9.46 31.91 -3.57
CA SER A 240 9.76 32.58 -4.84
C SER A 240 10.47 31.61 -5.79
N GLY A 241 11.48 30.89 -5.29
CA GLY A 241 12.19 29.86 -6.03
C GLY A 241 11.32 28.70 -6.53
N PHE A 242 10.44 28.18 -5.66
CA PHE A 242 9.50 27.14 -6.06
C PHE A 242 8.53 27.62 -7.14
N MET A 243 8.02 28.85 -7.04
CA MET A 243 7.07 29.39 -8.01
C MET A 243 7.71 29.79 -9.35
N GLU A 244 9.00 30.15 -9.35
CA GLU A 244 9.78 30.41 -10.57
C GLU A 244 10.11 29.12 -11.34
N SER A 245 10.16 27.97 -10.65
CA SER A 245 10.39 26.67 -11.27
C SER A 245 9.09 26.07 -11.81
N PRO A 246 8.96 25.79 -13.12
CA PRO A 246 7.74 25.20 -13.66
C PRO A 246 7.36 23.85 -13.04
N SER A 247 8.33 22.99 -12.72
CA SER A 247 8.04 21.68 -12.11
C SER A 247 7.59 21.80 -10.66
N HIS A 248 8.25 22.66 -9.87
CA HIS A 248 7.86 22.85 -8.47
C HIS A 248 6.51 23.57 -8.36
N ARG A 249 6.28 24.58 -9.21
CA ARG A 249 5.01 25.28 -9.33
C ARG A 249 3.87 24.33 -9.72
N ALA A 250 4.12 23.36 -10.60
CA ALA A 250 3.11 22.37 -10.98
C ALA A 250 2.64 21.58 -9.74
N ASN A 251 3.56 21.06 -8.92
CA ASN A 251 3.22 20.33 -7.70
C ASN A 251 2.39 21.18 -6.72
N ILE A 252 2.78 22.45 -6.50
CA ILE A 252 2.06 23.38 -5.59
C ILE A 252 0.61 23.62 -6.05
N LEU A 253 0.37 23.63 -7.36
CA LEU A 253 -0.92 23.95 -7.97
C LEU A 253 -1.71 22.72 -8.43
N ASP A 254 -1.24 21.53 -8.11
CA ASP A 254 -1.91 20.27 -8.48
C ASP A 254 -3.13 19.99 -7.56
N ASP A 255 -3.90 18.95 -7.87
CA ASP A 255 -5.16 18.63 -7.19
C ASP A 255 -5.03 17.73 -5.94
N PHE A 256 -3.82 17.66 -5.35
CA PHE A 256 -3.54 17.03 -4.05
C PHE A 256 -4.52 17.49 -2.96
N LYS A 257 -4.74 16.62 -1.96
CA LYS A 257 -5.66 16.88 -0.83
C LYS A 257 -4.92 17.22 0.45
N SER A 258 -3.70 16.70 0.59
CA SER A 258 -2.86 16.92 1.77
C SER A 258 -1.44 17.33 1.38
N GLY A 259 -0.75 17.94 2.32
CA GLY A 259 0.65 18.26 2.18
C GLY A 259 1.31 18.57 3.52
N ALA A 260 2.64 18.65 3.49
CA ALA A 260 3.43 19.18 4.59
C ALA A 260 4.70 19.82 4.05
N CYS A 261 5.31 20.65 4.87
CA CYS A 261 6.61 21.24 4.59
C CYS A 261 7.54 20.99 5.76
N ALA A 262 8.84 20.85 5.51
CA ALA A 262 9.85 20.74 6.55
C ALA A 262 11.04 21.65 6.25
N LEU A 263 11.54 22.33 7.28
CA LEU A 263 12.82 23.04 7.27
C LEU A 263 13.80 22.32 8.17
N TYR A 264 14.93 21.89 7.61
CA TYR A 264 16.11 21.47 8.35
C TYR A 264 17.20 22.56 8.29
N GLN A 265 17.59 23.09 9.45
CA GLN A 265 18.72 24.01 9.58
C GLN A 265 19.99 23.19 9.88
N ALA A 266 20.77 22.91 8.84
CA ALA A 266 21.88 21.99 8.92
C ALA A 266 23.12 22.59 9.59
N SER A 267 24.00 21.68 10.04
CA SER A 267 25.26 22.03 10.69
C SER A 267 26.25 22.76 9.77
N ASP A 268 26.10 22.57 8.45
CA ASP A 268 26.85 23.25 7.39
C ASP A 268 26.43 24.73 7.18
N GLY A 269 25.42 25.20 7.92
CA GLY A 269 24.86 26.55 7.84
C GLY A 269 23.86 26.75 6.70
N ASN A 270 23.49 25.68 5.98
CA ASN A 270 22.46 25.73 4.94
C ASN A 270 21.07 25.40 5.51
N TRP A 271 20.06 25.93 4.84
CA TRP A 271 18.66 25.59 5.07
C TRP A 271 18.19 24.64 3.97
N TYR A 272 17.62 23.51 4.36
CA TYR A 272 17.06 22.50 3.46
C TYR A 272 15.55 22.46 3.64
N TRP A 273 14.84 22.84 2.58
CA TRP A 273 13.39 22.83 2.52
C TRP A 273 12.88 21.65 1.72
N VAL A 274 11.86 20.99 2.26
CA VAL A 274 11.11 19.94 1.58
C VAL A 274 9.64 20.28 1.62
N GLN A 275 8.95 20.15 0.49
CA GLN A 275 7.48 20.08 0.44
C GLN A 275 7.09 18.70 -0.09
N LEU A 276 6.24 17.99 0.64
CA LEU A 276 5.65 16.73 0.20
C LEU A 276 4.14 16.88 0.06
N PHE A 277 3.57 16.24 -0.96
CA PHE A 277 2.14 16.30 -1.29
C PHE A 277 1.53 14.91 -1.44
N GLY A 278 0.25 14.77 -1.10
CA GLY A 278 -0.50 13.51 -1.21
C GLY A 278 -2.00 13.67 -1.46
N TYR A 279 -2.65 12.57 -1.87
CA TYR A 279 -4.08 12.48 -2.18
C TYR A 279 -4.93 12.00 -1.00
#